data_AF-M5P9U3-F1
#
_entry.id   AF-M5P9U3-F1
#
_cell.length_a   1.000
_cell.length_b   1.000
_cell.length_c   1.000
_cell.angle_alpha   90.00
_cell.angle_beta   90.00
_cell.angle_gamma   90.00
#
_symmetry.space_group_name_H-M   'P 1'
#
loop_
_entity.id
_entity.type
_entity.pdbx_description
1 polymer ?
#
loop_
_entity_poly.entity_id
_entity_poly.type
_entity_poly.pdbx_seq_one_letter_code
_entity_poly.pdbx_strand_id
1 'polypeptide(L)' 'MSITLNTVEHNSNPWANSTLHQRLIASGAYDLREYRRIIDLGNGYSRIEPMWTDDRQPRYGDDDGISEYRRKLREE' A
#
# COMPACT_ATOMS: atom_id res chain seq x y z
N MET A 1 26.91 -5.65 -31.99
CA MET A 1 26.00 -6.11 -30.93
C MET A 1 24.59 -5.70 -31.33
N SER A 2 23.67 -6.65 -31.51
CA SER A 2 22.27 -6.35 -31.82
C SER A 2 21.54 -5.99 -30.54
N ILE A 3 20.99 -4.78 -30.44
CA ILE A 3 20.07 -4.42 -29.38
C ILE A 3 18.73 -5.07 -29.70
N THR A 4 18.36 -6.08 -28.93
CA THR A 4 17.03 -6.68 -29.00
C THR A 4 16.04 -5.70 -28.37
N LEU A 5 15.17 -5.10 -29.18
CA LEU A 5 14.08 -4.26 -28.70
C LEU A 5 13.11 -5.12 -27.90
N ASN A 6 12.80 -4.72 -26.66
CA ASN A 6 11.78 -5.34 -25.84
C ASN A 6 10.44 -5.28 -26.58
N THR A 7 9.97 -6.44 -27.01
CA THR A 7 8.71 -6.63 -27.73
C THR A 7 7.52 -6.35 -26.80
N VAL A 8 6.38 -6.03 -27.41
CA VAL A 8 5.13 -5.57 -26.78
C VAL A 8 4.67 -6.44 -25.60
N GLU A 9 5.01 -7.72 -25.58
CA GLU A 9 4.69 -8.65 -24.50
C GLU A 9 5.23 -8.20 -23.14
N HIS A 10 6.42 -7.59 -23.09
CA HIS A 10 7.01 -7.07 -21.85
C HIS A 10 6.42 -5.73 -21.37
N ASN A 11 5.60 -5.07 -22.19
CA ASN A 11 4.86 -3.86 -21.81
C ASN A 11 3.41 -4.18 -21.39
N SER A 12 3.03 -5.45 -21.34
CA SER A 12 1.71 -5.85 -20.88
C SER A 12 1.54 -5.47 -19.41
N ASN A 13 0.41 -4.86 -19.07
CA ASN A 13 0.06 -4.57 -17.68
C ASN A 13 0.00 -5.90 -16.90
N PRO A 14 0.92 -6.16 -15.95
CA PRO A 14 0.95 -7.43 -15.22
C PRO A 14 -0.24 -7.60 -14.28
N TRP A 15 -1.07 -6.57 -14.15
CA TRP A 15 -2.24 -6.53 -13.28
C TRP A 15 -3.55 -6.35 -14.06
N ALA A 16 -3.60 -6.78 -15.32
CA ALA A 16 -4.79 -6.67 -16.17
C ALA A 16 -6.07 -7.22 -15.52
N ASN A 17 -5.94 -8.24 -14.66
CA ASN A 17 -7.05 -8.93 -14.00
C ASN A 17 -7.33 -8.45 -12.57
N SER A 18 -6.64 -7.42 -12.09
CA SER A 18 -6.77 -6.96 -10.70
C SER A 18 -6.76 -5.45 -10.62
N THR A 19 -7.76 -4.89 -9.94
CA THR A 19 -7.81 -3.44 -9.72
C THR A 19 -6.68 -2.99 -8.78
N LEU A 20 -6.34 -1.70 -8.79
CA LEU A 20 -5.41 -1.14 -7.80
C LEU A 20 -5.88 -1.43 -6.37
N HIS A 21 -7.17 -1.28 -6.12
CA HIS A 21 -7.77 -1.51 -4.81
C HIS A 21 -7.57 -2.95 -4.31
N GLN A 22 -7.85 -3.94 -5.16
CA GLN A 22 -7.63 -5.36 -4.82
C GLN A 22 -6.15 -5.67 -4.52
N ARG A 23 -5.24 -5.05 -5.27
CA ARG A 23 -3.79 -5.24 -5.05
C ARG A 23 -3.32 -4.66 -3.74
N LEU A 24 -3.84 -3.49 -3.35
CA LEU A 24 -3.52 -2.84 -2.08
C LEU A 24 -4.04 -3.64 -0.89
N ILE A 25 -5.25 -4.22 -1.00
CA ILE A 25 -5.77 -5.15 0.01
C ILE A 25 -4.89 -6.40 0.12
N ALA A 26 -4.57 -7.03 -1.02
CA ALA A 26 -3.80 -8.28 -1.06
C ALA A 26 -2.37 -8.12 -0.51
N SER A 27 -1.74 -6.96 -0.71
CA SER A 27 -0.42 -6.67 -0.14
C SER A 27 -0.47 -6.26 1.34
N GLY A 28 -1.66 -6.11 1.92
CA GLY A 28 -1.82 -5.55 3.26
C GLY A 28 -1.32 -4.11 3.35
N ALA A 29 -1.41 -3.36 2.25
CA ALA A 29 -0.94 -1.98 2.20
C ALA A 29 -1.67 -1.13 3.24
N TYR A 30 -0.92 -0.21 3.82
CA TYR A 30 -1.46 0.75 4.76
C TYR A 30 -2.04 1.96 4.05
N ASP A 31 -3.12 2.51 4.60
CA ASP A 31 -3.66 3.77 4.13
C ASP A 31 -3.00 4.98 4.83
N LEU A 32 -2.13 5.66 4.09
CA LEU A 32 -1.34 6.81 4.59
C LEU A 32 -1.94 8.17 4.20
N ARG A 33 -3.22 8.22 3.80
CA ARG A 33 -3.86 9.49 3.40
C ARG A 33 -3.97 10.45 4.58
N GLU A 34 -4.30 9.93 5.76
CA GLU A 34 -4.57 10.73 6.96
C GLU A 34 -3.45 10.64 8.02
N TYR A 35 -2.70 9.55 8.07
CA TYR A 35 -1.74 9.25 9.15
C TYR A 35 -0.30 9.09 8.66
N ARG A 36 0.18 10.10 7.94
CA ARG A 36 1.57 10.12 7.44
C ARG A 36 2.38 11.27 8.02
N ARG A 37 3.66 10.99 8.25
CA ARG A 37 4.70 11.97 8.51
C ARG A 37 5.56 12.12 7.27
N ILE A 38 5.90 13.35 6.93
CA ILE A 38 6.86 13.67 5.87
C ILE A 38 8.14 14.13 6.56
N ILE A 39 9.26 13.48 6.21
CA ILE A 39 10.59 13.78 6.71
C ILE A 39 11.41 14.32 5.54
N ASP A 40 11.78 15.59 5.60
CA ASP A 40 12.70 16.18 4.64
C ASP A 40 14.13 15.68 4.91
N LEU A 41 14.82 15.25 3.85
CA LEU A 41 16.18 14.71 3.93
C LEU A 41 17.24 15.78 3.64
N GLY A 42 16.85 17.00 3.28
CA GLY A 42 17.76 18.14 3.07
C GLY A 42 18.55 18.09 1.77
N ASN A 43 18.22 17.17 0.87
CA ASN A 43 18.84 16.99 -0.45
C ASN A 43 17.83 17.09 -1.60
N GLY A 44 16.67 17.71 -1.36
CA GLY A 44 15.56 17.81 -2.31
C GLY A 44 14.65 16.57 -2.36
N TYR A 45 14.93 15.56 -1.54
CA TYR A 45 14.08 14.37 -1.39
C TYR A 45 13.38 14.38 -0.03
N SER A 46 12.25 13.68 0.03
CA SER A 46 11.51 13.47 1.27
C SER A 46 11.15 12.00 1.45
N ARG A 47 11.17 11.54 2.70
CA ARG A 47 10.69 10.22 3.09
C ARG A 47 9.29 10.35 3.69
N ILE A 48 8.38 9.49 3.27
CA ILE A 48 7.05 9.37 3.86
C ILE A 48 7.07 8.18 4.81
N GLU A 49 6.70 8.41 6.06
CA GLU A 49 6.58 7.37 7.08
C GLU A 49 5.18 7.36 7.67
N PRO A 50 4.65 6.19 8.06
CA PRO A 50 3.47 6.14 8.90
C PRO A 50 3.72 6.86 10.23
N MET A 51 2.71 7.55 10.76
CA MET A 51 2.80 8.20 12.08
C MET A 51 2.70 7.22 13.25
N TRP A 52 2.35 5.98 12.98
CA TRP A 52 1.98 5.02 13.99
C TRP A 52 3.09 4.01 14.29
N THR A 53 3.02 3.41 15.49
CA THR A 53 4.09 2.55 16.05
C THR A 53 3.65 1.11 16.34
N ASP A 54 2.39 0.74 16.07
CA ASP A 54 1.82 -0.59 16.35
C ASP A 54 1.28 -1.23 15.05
N ASP A 55 1.20 -2.56 14.97
CA ASP A 55 0.73 -3.36 13.84
C ASP A 55 -0.81 -3.31 13.62
N ARG A 56 -1.54 -2.67 14.55
CA ARG A 56 -3.02 -2.61 14.61
C ARG A 56 -3.65 -1.54 13.70
N GLN A 57 -3.05 -1.30 12.55
CA GLN A 57 -3.35 -0.14 11.70
C GLN A 57 -4.50 -0.39 10.73
N PRO A 58 -5.25 0.68 10.37
CA PRO A 58 -6.20 0.60 9.29
C PRO A 58 -5.45 0.27 7.99
N ARG A 59 -5.68 -0.93 7.49
CA ARG A 59 -5.19 -1.35 6.17
C ARG A 59 -6.12 -0.80 5.12
N TYR A 60 -5.60 -0.72 3.91
CA TYR A 60 -6.40 -0.32 2.76
C TYR A 60 -7.61 -1.27 2.63
N GLY A 61 -8.82 -0.71 2.66
CA GLY A 61 -10.07 -1.49 2.61
C GLY A 61 -10.60 -1.95 3.97
N ASP A 62 -9.93 -1.62 5.07
CA ASP A 62 -10.57 -1.67 6.39
C ASP A 62 -11.55 -0.48 6.47
N ASP A 63 -12.84 -0.76 6.36
CA ASP A 63 -13.88 0.16 6.80
C ASP A 63 -13.94 0.19 8.34
N ASP A 64 -14.50 1.25 8.93
CA ASP A 64 -14.60 1.40 10.39
C ASP A 64 -15.23 0.16 11.06
N GLY A 65 -16.11 -0.55 10.33
CA GLY A 65 -16.75 -1.79 10.76
C GLY A 65 -15.80 -3.00 10.86
N ILE A 66 -14.91 -3.21 9.89
CA ILE A 66 -13.97 -4.35 9.90
C ILE A 66 -12.90 -4.20 10.99
N SER A 67 -12.42 -2.97 11.22
CA SER A 67 -11.45 -2.68 12.30
C SER A 67 -12.05 -2.97 13.69
N GLU A 68 -13.29 -2.54 13.92
CA GLU A 68 -14.05 -2.78 15.14
C GLU A 68 -14.42 -4.26 15.35
N TYR A 69 -14.79 -4.97 14.28
CA TYR A 69 -15.06 -6.41 14.34
C TYR A 69 -13.82 -7.23 14.73
N ARG A 70 -12.66 -6.90 14.15
CA ARG A 70 -11.37 -7.52 14.52
C ARG A 70 -10.93 -7.17 15.94
N ARG A 71 -11.38 -6.04 16.50
CA ARG A 71 -11.15 -5.67 17.91
C ARG A 71 -11.90 -6.62 18.83
N LYS A 72 -13.21 -6.79 18.62
CA LYS A 72 -14.07 -7.64 19.45
C LYS A 72 -13.64 -9.10 19.49
N LEU A 73 -13.27 -9.67 18.34
CA LEU A 73 -12.81 -11.07 18.25
C LEU A 73 -11.51 -11.36 19.01
N ARG A 74 -10.77 -10.34 19.46
CA ARG A 74 -9.51 -10.49 20.21
C ARG A 74 -9.66 -10.24 21.70
N GLU A 75 -10.79 -9.67 22.12
CA GLU A 75 -11.12 -9.39 23.52
C GLU A 75 -12.00 -10.50 24.14
N GLU A 76 -12.52 -11.42 23.33
CA GLU A 76 -13.14 -12.71 23.71
C GLU A 76 -12.10 -13.84 23.74
#